data_AF-A0A8C4T8U1-F1
#
_entry.id   AF-A0A8C4T8U1-F1
#
_cell.length_a   1.000
_cell.length_b   1.000
_cell.length_c   1.000
_cell.angle_alpha   90.00
_cell.angle_beta   90.00
_cell.angle_gamma   90.00
#
_symmetry.space_group_name_H-M   'P 1'
#
loop_
_entity.id
_entity.type
_entity.pdbx_description
1 polymer ?
#
loop_
_entity_poly.entity_id
_entity_poly.type
_entity_poly.pdbx_seq_one_letter_code
_entity_poly.pdbx_strand_id
1 'polypeptide(L)'
;MKELKPGGANIPVCEKNKKEYIERMVKWRIERGVVQQTESLVRGFYEVKTLITAFLLELIFDARELELVIAGTAEIDLNDWRNNTEYRGGYHDNHIVIRWFWAAVERFNNEQRLRLLQFVTGTSSIPYEGFASLRGSNGPRRFCVEKWGKITSLPRAHTCFNRLDLPPYPSFSMLYEKMLTAVEETSTFGLE
;
A
#
# COMPACT_ATOMS: atom_id res chain seq x y z
N MET A 1 -1.90 -26.83 21.89
CA MET A 1 -0.75 -26.19 21.20
C MET A 1 -0.24 -27.18 20.16
N LYS A 2 -0.03 -26.75 18.91
CA LYS A 2 0.59 -27.60 17.87
C LYS A 2 2.10 -27.43 17.97
N GLU A 3 2.83 -28.51 18.04
CA GLU A 3 4.29 -28.46 18.08
C GLU A 3 4.85 -28.05 16.70
N LEU A 4 5.89 -27.22 16.69
CA LEU A 4 6.58 -26.78 15.46
C LEU A 4 7.48 -27.86 14.86
N LYS A 5 7.87 -28.83 15.70
CA LYS A 5 8.59 -30.05 15.33
C LYS A 5 8.22 -31.14 16.33
N PRO A 6 8.36 -32.43 15.97
CA PRO A 6 8.05 -33.54 16.87
C PRO A 6 8.82 -33.42 18.20
N GLY A 7 8.11 -33.50 19.33
CA GLY A 7 8.70 -33.37 20.67
C GLY A 7 9.11 -31.94 21.03
N GLY A 8 8.69 -30.96 20.23
CA GLY A 8 9.08 -29.56 20.37
C GLY A 8 8.62 -28.92 21.68
N ALA A 9 7.56 -29.42 22.33
CA ALA A 9 7.10 -28.90 23.61
C ALA A 9 8.15 -29.04 24.73
N ASN A 10 9.07 -30.01 24.61
CA ASN A 10 10.11 -30.28 25.60
C ASN A 10 11.45 -29.60 25.29
N ILE A 11 11.52 -28.81 24.21
CA ILE A 11 12.77 -28.18 23.77
C ILE A 11 12.69 -26.68 24.09
N PRO A 12 13.42 -26.18 25.09
CA PRO A 12 13.44 -24.76 25.39
C PRO A 12 14.12 -23.99 24.25
N VAL A 13 13.56 -22.82 23.91
CA VAL A 13 14.18 -21.91 22.95
C VAL A 13 15.40 -21.27 23.60
N CYS A 14 16.54 -21.34 22.92
CA CYS A 14 17.82 -20.82 23.36
C CYS A 14 18.56 -20.16 22.19
N GLU A 15 19.66 -19.49 22.49
CA GLU A 15 20.44 -18.73 21.50
C GLU A 15 20.90 -19.59 20.31
N LYS A 16 21.14 -20.88 20.53
CA LYS A 16 21.56 -21.82 19.48
C LYS A 16 20.42 -22.25 18.55
N ASN A 17 19.18 -22.31 19.03
CA ASN A 17 18.03 -22.80 18.26
C ASN A 17 17.02 -21.70 17.85
N LYS A 18 17.28 -20.44 18.22
CA LYS A 18 16.37 -19.31 17.95
C LYS A 18 16.06 -19.12 16.47
N LYS A 19 17.04 -19.32 15.57
CA LYS A 19 16.86 -19.15 14.12
C LYS A 19 15.87 -20.18 13.58
N GLU A 20 16.08 -21.45 13.93
CA GLU A 20 15.18 -22.55 13.58
C GLU A 20 13.77 -22.30 14.13
N TYR A 21 13.66 -21.83 15.38
CA TYR A 21 12.38 -21.51 15.99
C TYR A 21 11.63 -20.41 15.22
N ILE A 22 12.31 -19.31 14.86
CA ILE A 22 11.73 -18.20 14.10
C ILE A 22 11.25 -18.69 12.72
N GLU A 23 12.09 -19.41 11.98
CA GLU A 23 11.75 -19.94 10.65
C GLU A 23 10.50 -20.84 10.72
N ARG A 24 10.44 -21.76 11.70
CA ARG A 24 9.27 -22.64 11.89
C ARG A 24 8.03 -21.87 12.34
N MET A 25 8.18 -20.87 13.19
CA MET A 25 7.08 -20.02 13.63
C MET A 25 6.48 -19.23 12.47
N VAL A 26 7.31 -18.63 11.62
CA VAL A 26 6.88 -17.92 10.41
C VAL A 26 6.14 -18.87 9.48
N LYS A 27 6.73 -20.03 9.16
CA LYS A 27 6.10 -21.05 8.33
C LYS A 27 4.74 -21.48 8.88
N TRP A 28 4.68 -21.83 10.16
CA TRP A 28 3.42 -22.21 10.82
C TRP A 28 2.39 -21.08 10.79
N ARG A 29 2.80 -19.82 10.97
CA ARG A 29 1.89 -18.66 10.94
C ARG A 29 1.22 -18.51 9.58
N ILE A 30 1.96 -18.73 8.50
CA ILE A 30 1.51 -18.60 7.11
C ILE A 30 0.64 -19.79 6.70
N GLU A 31 1.05 -21.01 7.06
CA GLU A 31 0.42 -22.25 6.56
C GLU A 31 -0.79 -22.72 7.36
N ARG A 32 -0.88 -22.36 8.64
CA ARG A 32 -1.90 -22.92 9.55
C ARG A 32 -3.33 -22.72 9.00
N GLY A 33 -4.06 -23.82 8.84
CA GLY A 33 -5.47 -23.82 8.43
C GLY A 33 -5.72 -23.56 6.94
N VAL A 34 -4.67 -23.35 6.14
CA VAL A 34 -4.79 -23.02 4.71
C VAL A 34 -3.98 -23.92 3.77
N VAL A 35 -3.14 -24.83 4.29
CA VAL A 35 -2.24 -25.68 3.46
C VAL A 35 -2.94 -26.32 2.28
N GLN A 36 -4.04 -27.05 2.51
CA GLN A 36 -4.73 -27.78 1.44
C GLN A 36 -5.37 -26.83 0.41
N GLN A 37 -5.89 -25.69 0.86
CA GLN A 37 -6.50 -24.68 0.00
C GLN A 37 -5.44 -24.01 -0.87
N THR A 38 -4.29 -23.66 -0.29
CA THR A 38 -3.15 -23.09 -1.01
C THR A 38 -2.61 -24.09 -2.02
N GLU A 39 -2.39 -25.36 -1.64
CA GLU A 39 -1.91 -26.40 -2.56
C GLU A 39 -2.87 -26.61 -3.75
N SER A 40 -4.18 -26.62 -3.48
CA SER A 40 -5.20 -26.77 -4.53
C SER A 40 -5.22 -25.59 -5.49
N LEU A 41 -5.08 -24.36 -4.97
CA LEU A 41 -5.00 -23.14 -5.78
C LEU A 41 -3.76 -23.13 -6.66
N VAL A 42 -2.59 -23.44 -6.07
CA VAL A 42 -1.31 -23.52 -6.78
C VAL A 42 -1.39 -24.56 -7.89
N ARG A 43 -1.92 -25.75 -7.59
CA ARG A 43 -2.13 -26.80 -8.58
C ARG A 43 -3.03 -26.35 -9.74
N GLY A 44 -4.19 -25.78 -9.44
CA GLY A 44 -5.11 -25.29 -10.47
C GLY A 44 -4.49 -24.18 -11.34
N PHE A 45 -3.70 -23.30 -10.74
CA PHE A 45 -2.98 -22.25 -11.46
C PHE A 45 -1.94 -22.80 -12.45
N TYR A 46 -1.22 -23.86 -12.08
CA TYR A 46 -0.27 -24.54 -12.98
C TYR A 46 -0.94 -25.42 -14.03
N GLU A 47 -2.10 -26.02 -13.74
CA GLU A 47 -2.84 -26.86 -14.72
C GLU A 47 -3.38 -26.05 -15.92
N VAL A 48 -3.75 -24.78 -15.70
CA VAL A 48 -4.30 -23.89 -16.74
C VAL A 48 -3.21 -23.30 -17.65
N LYS A 49 -1.93 -23.31 -17.24
CA LYS A 49 -0.83 -22.71 -18.00
C LYS A 49 0.00 -23.78 -18.72
N THR A 50 0.10 -23.66 -20.05
CA THR A 50 0.95 -24.51 -20.90
C THR A 50 2.37 -24.64 -20.33
N LEU A 51 2.99 -25.82 -20.43
CA LEU A 51 4.31 -26.20 -19.88
C LEU A 51 5.45 -25.17 -20.08
N ILE A 52 5.34 -24.29 -21.07
CA ILE A 52 6.32 -23.23 -21.36
C ILE A 52 6.20 -22.04 -20.38
N THR A 53 5.02 -21.77 -19.81
CA THR A 53 4.76 -20.59 -18.96
C THR A 53 5.08 -20.83 -17.48
N ALA A 54 4.96 -22.05 -16.97
CA ALA A 54 5.28 -22.36 -15.57
C ALA A 54 6.76 -22.11 -15.23
N PHE A 55 7.67 -22.50 -16.13
CA PHE A 55 9.11 -22.25 -15.99
C PHE A 55 9.46 -20.75 -16.07
N LEU A 56 8.72 -19.98 -16.88
CA LEU A 56 8.94 -18.55 -17.06
C LEU A 56 8.45 -17.72 -15.85
N LEU A 57 7.38 -18.15 -15.17
CA LEU A 57 6.84 -17.41 -14.02
C LEU A 57 7.76 -17.47 -12.79
N GLU A 58 8.42 -18.60 -12.54
CA GLU A 58 9.34 -18.76 -11.40
C GLU A 58 10.72 -18.13 -11.63
N LEU A 59 11.13 -17.96 -12.90
CA LEU A 59 12.45 -17.41 -13.25
C LEU A 59 12.45 -15.92 -13.56
N ILE A 60 11.29 -15.33 -13.87
CA ILE A 60 11.22 -13.96 -14.43
C ILE A 60 10.55 -12.98 -13.49
N PHE A 61 9.63 -13.41 -12.62
CA PHE A 61 8.84 -12.51 -11.78
C PHE A 61 9.11 -12.70 -10.30
N ASP A 62 9.40 -11.59 -9.61
CA ASP A 62 9.28 -11.54 -8.16
C ASP A 62 7.79 -11.52 -7.73
N ALA A 63 7.53 -11.63 -6.42
CA ALA A 63 6.16 -11.67 -5.91
C ALA A 63 5.31 -10.43 -6.29
N ARG A 64 5.94 -9.25 -6.41
CA ARG A 64 5.28 -7.98 -6.77
C ARG A 64 4.99 -7.92 -8.27
N GLU A 65 5.91 -8.40 -9.10
CA GLU A 65 5.69 -8.44 -10.55
C GLU A 65 4.62 -9.45 -10.91
N LEU A 66 4.56 -10.61 -10.22
CA LEU A 66 3.49 -11.58 -10.39
C LEU A 66 2.13 -11.02 -9.97
N GLU A 67 2.08 -10.27 -8.86
CA GLU A 67 0.88 -9.53 -8.44
C GLU A 67 0.43 -8.56 -9.54
N LEU A 68 1.34 -7.78 -10.12
CA LEU A 68 1.04 -6.86 -11.21
C LEU A 68 0.51 -7.57 -12.46
N VAL A 69 1.08 -8.71 -12.84
CA VAL A 69 0.64 -9.49 -14.01
C VAL A 69 -0.76 -10.08 -13.80
N ILE A 70 -1.09 -10.52 -12.58
CA ILE A 70 -2.38 -11.14 -12.26
C ILE A 70 -3.47 -10.09 -12.03
N ALA A 71 -3.18 -9.04 -11.25
CA ALA A 71 -4.15 -8.01 -10.90
C ALA A 71 -4.30 -6.93 -11.98
N GLY A 72 -3.35 -6.84 -12.91
CA GLY A 72 -3.22 -5.71 -13.83
C GLY A 72 -2.73 -4.45 -13.11
N THR A 73 -2.52 -3.37 -13.86
CA THR A 73 -2.39 -2.04 -13.24
C THR A 73 -3.76 -1.65 -12.71
N ALA A 74 -3.95 -1.71 -11.39
CA ALA A 74 -5.11 -1.10 -10.75
C ALA A 74 -5.07 0.40 -11.07
N GLU A 75 -5.84 0.81 -12.09
CA GLU A 75 -6.02 2.22 -12.39
C GLU A 75 -6.82 2.84 -11.27
N ILE A 76 -6.27 3.88 -10.66
CA ILE A 76 -6.95 4.56 -9.57
C ILE A 76 -8.13 5.35 -10.13
N ASP A 77 -9.34 4.99 -9.69
CA ASP A 77 -10.54 5.79 -9.95
C ASP A 77 -10.46 7.11 -9.15
N LEU A 78 -10.16 8.18 -9.87
CA LEU A 78 -10.02 9.52 -9.29
C LEU A 78 -11.35 10.09 -8.79
N ASN A 79 -12.47 9.70 -9.40
CA ASN A 79 -13.79 10.16 -8.96
C ASN A 79 -14.15 9.49 -7.64
N ASP A 80 -13.92 8.18 -7.52
CA ASP A 80 -14.12 7.45 -6.26
C ASP A 80 -13.23 8.02 -5.15
N TRP A 81 -11.95 8.28 -5.44
CA TRP A 81 -11.03 8.87 -4.47
C TRP A 81 -11.52 10.24 -3.99
N ARG A 82 -11.90 11.13 -4.91
CA ARG A 82 -12.38 12.48 -4.58
C ARG A 82 -13.68 12.47 -3.81
N ASN A 83 -14.65 11.65 -4.22
CA ASN A 83 -15.95 11.55 -3.56
C ASN A 83 -15.85 11.01 -2.12
N ASN A 84 -14.80 10.24 -1.83
CA ASN A 84 -14.54 9.67 -0.51
C ASN A 84 -13.46 10.41 0.30
N THR A 85 -13.10 11.62 -0.10
CA THR A 85 -12.11 12.45 0.60
C THR A 85 -12.76 13.41 1.61
N GLU A 86 -12.24 13.42 2.83
CA GLU A 86 -12.57 14.43 3.85
C GLU A 86 -11.66 15.65 3.75
N TYR A 87 -12.20 16.84 4.02
CA TYR A 87 -11.44 18.09 4.06
C TYR A 87 -11.51 18.75 5.44
N ARG A 88 -10.38 19.30 5.91
CA ARG A 88 -10.25 19.93 7.25
C ARG A 88 -9.44 21.23 7.22
N GLY A 89 -9.49 21.98 8.31
CA GLY A 89 -8.74 23.24 8.44
C GLY A 89 -9.28 24.38 7.56
N GLY A 90 -10.55 24.33 7.19
CA GLY A 90 -11.19 25.30 6.28
C GLY A 90 -11.04 24.96 4.80
N TYR A 91 -10.39 23.85 4.44
CA TYR A 91 -10.54 23.27 3.11
C TYR A 91 -11.90 22.60 2.94
N HIS A 92 -12.38 22.62 1.71
CA HIS A 92 -13.57 21.96 1.22
C HIS A 92 -13.39 21.71 -0.29
N ASP A 93 -14.25 20.89 -0.91
CA ASP A 93 -14.05 20.43 -2.29
C ASP A 93 -13.91 21.58 -3.32
N ASN A 94 -14.67 22.67 -3.13
CA ASN A 94 -14.62 23.86 -3.98
C ASN A 94 -13.46 24.82 -3.68
N HIS A 95 -12.66 24.58 -2.63
CA HIS A 95 -11.55 25.48 -2.27
C HIS A 95 -10.48 25.44 -3.36
N ILE A 96 -9.91 26.61 -3.72
CA ILE A 96 -8.99 26.72 -4.88
C ILE A 96 -7.79 25.77 -4.79
N VAL A 97 -7.18 25.66 -3.60
CA VAL A 97 -6.05 24.74 -3.33
C VAL A 97 -6.46 23.27 -3.49
N ILE A 98 -7.69 22.90 -3.14
CA ILE A 98 -8.19 21.53 -3.31
C ILE A 98 -8.47 21.23 -4.78
N ARG A 99 -9.02 22.19 -5.53
CA ARG A 99 -9.15 22.06 -6.98
C ARG A 99 -7.80 21.90 -7.67
N TRP A 100 -6.77 22.63 -7.21
CA TRP A 100 -5.40 22.46 -7.68
C TRP A 100 -4.79 21.11 -7.29
N PHE A 101 -5.05 20.62 -6.08
CA PHE A 101 -4.67 19.28 -5.65
C PHE A 101 -5.21 18.22 -6.62
N TRP A 102 -6.52 18.20 -6.89
CA TRP A 102 -7.10 17.22 -7.81
C TRP A 102 -6.62 17.39 -9.25
N ALA A 103 -6.45 18.63 -9.72
CA ALA A 103 -5.87 18.89 -11.03
C ALA A 103 -4.39 18.40 -11.14
N ALA A 104 -3.64 18.40 -10.03
CA ALA A 104 -2.30 17.83 -9.99
C ALA A 104 -2.36 16.30 -10.03
N VAL A 105 -3.25 15.68 -9.25
CA VAL A 105 -3.45 14.22 -9.22
C VAL A 105 -3.94 13.68 -10.58
N GLU A 106 -4.79 14.42 -11.29
CA GLU A 106 -5.19 14.10 -12.67
C GLU A 106 -4.01 14.10 -13.63
N ARG A 107 -3.06 15.02 -13.47
CA ARG A 107 -1.84 15.09 -14.31
C ARG A 107 -0.80 14.02 -13.98
N PHE A 108 -0.83 13.46 -12.78
CA PHE A 108 0.04 12.35 -12.41
C PHE A 108 -0.27 11.11 -13.24
N ASN A 109 0.78 10.36 -13.60
CA ASN A 109 0.61 9.02 -14.14
C ASN A 109 0.17 8.04 -13.04
N ASN A 110 -0.25 6.82 -13.40
CA ASN A 110 -0.79 5.87 -12.42
C ASN A 110 0.22 5.51 -11.32
N GLU A 111 1.50 5.39 -11.66
CA GLU A 111 2.58 5.13 -10.70
C GLU A 111 2.71 6.26 -9.66
N GLN A 112 2.71 7.51 -10.10
CA GLN A 112 2.74 8.68 -9.23
C GLN A 112 1.49 8.76 -8.34
N ARG A 113 0.32 8.38 -8.85
CA ARG A 113 -0.93 8.30 -8.05
C ARG A 113 -0.84 7.22 -6.98
N LEU A 114 -0.30 6.04 -7.31
CA LEU A 114 -0.06 4.96 -6.35
C LEU A 114 0.96 5.36 -5.29
N ARG A 115 2.03 6.05 -5.67
CA ARG A 115 3.02 6.59 -4.72
C ARG A 115 2.42 7.67 -3.81
N LEU A 116 1.56 8.55 -4.34
CA LEU A 116 0.83 9.51 -3.51
C LEU A 116 -0.09 8.80 -2.51
N LEU A 117 -0.79 7.75 -2.95
CA LEU A 117 -1.63 6.94 -2.06
C LEU A 117 -0.78 6.29 -0.95
N GLN A 118 0.35 5.69 -1.31
CA GLN A 118 1.29 5.10 -0.36
C GLN A 118 1.88 6.14 0.59
N PHE A 119 2.23 7.32 0.09
CA PHE A 119 2.73 8.43 0.92
C PHE A 119 1.72 8.78 2.03
N VAL A 120 0.43 8.86 1.71
CA VAL A 120 -0.61 9.30 2.65
C VAL A 120 -1.15 8.17 3.54
N THR A 121 -1.22 6.94 3.03
CA THR A 121 -1.89 5.82 3.71
C THR A 121 -0.93 4.74 4.20
N GLY A 122 0.34 4.77 3.77
CA GLY A 122 1.34 3.74 4.04
C GLY A 122 1.22 2.50 3.14
N THR A 123 0.24 2.42 2.25
CA THR A 123 0.05 1.32 1.29
C THR A 123 -0.38 1.84 -0.08
N SER A 124 0.03 1.15 -1.15
CA SER A 124 -0.45 1.40 -2.50
C SER A 124 -1.74 0.62 -2.83
N SER A 125 -2.21 -0.24 -1.92
CA SER A 125 -3.40 -1.07 -2.13
C SER A 125 -4.69 -0.33 -1.83
N ILE A 126 -5.63 -0.34 -2.78
CA ILE A 126 -7.01 0.14 -2.60
C ILE A 126 -7.89 -1.06 -2.22
N PRO A 127 -8.75 -0.97 -1.18
CA PRO A 127 -9.72 -2.01 -0.89
C PRO A 127 -10.61 -2.32 -2.09
N TYR A 128 -11.04 -3.58 -2.25
CA TYR A 128 -11.94 -3.95 -3.37
C TYR A 128 -13.27 -3.17 -3.35
N GLU A 129 -13.69 -2.68 -2.18
CA GLU A 129 -14.87 -1.84 -1.97
C GLU A 129 -14.63 -0.34 -2.30
N GLY A 130 -13.43 0.02 -2.75
CA GLY A 130 -13.05 1.39 -3.10
C GLY A 130 -12.55 2.24 -1.93
N PHE A 131 -12.43 3.54 -2.17
CA PHE A 131 -11.88 4.53 -1.22
C PHE A 131 -12.76 4.75 0.01
N ALA A 132 -14.06 4.43 -0.08
CA ALA A 132 -15.00 4.49 1.04
C ALA A 132 -14.59 3.56 2.20
N SER A 133 -13.95 2.45 1.88
CA SER A 133 -13.59 1.38 2.82
C SER A 133 -12.13 1.44 3.28
N LEU A 134 -11.45 2.58 3.07
CA LEU A 134 -10.11 2.79 3.61
C LEU A 134 -10.08 2.60 5.13
N ARG A 135 -8.99 1.99 5.61
CA ARG A 135 -8.75 1.73 7.03
C ARG A 135 -7.48 2.44 7.47
N GLY A 136 -7.51 2.97 8.68
CA GLY A 136 -6.33 3.45 9.39
C GLY A 136 -6.01 2.54 10.56
N SER A 137 -5.07 2.97 11.40
CA SER A 137 -4.60 2.24 12.58
C SER A 137 -5.73 1.81 13.55
N ASN A 138 -6.76 2.64 13.69
CA ASN A 138 -7.85 2.45 14.65
C ASN A 138 -9.20 2.12 14.00
N GLY A 139 -9.20 1.54 12.79
CA GLY A 139 -10.42 1.12 12.08
C GLY A 139 -10.73 1.96 10.83
N PRO A 140 -11.99 2.00 10.37
CA PRO A 140 -12.37 2.73 9.14
C PRO A 140 -11.97 4.20 9.20
N ARG A 141 -11.21 4.65 8.20
CA ARG A 141 -10.70 6.02 8.09
C ARG A 141 -10.57 6.39 6.61
N ARG A 142 -11.36 7.38 6.20
CA ARG A 142 -11.29 7.97 4.86
C ARG A 142 -9.98 8.71 4.64
N PHE A 143 -9.64 8.89 3.38
CA PHE A 143 -8.58 9.80 2.97
C PHE A 143 -8.94 11.22 3.40
N CYS A 144 -8.00 11.97 3.97
CA CYS A 144 -8.26 13.30 4.51
C CYS A 144 -7.20 14.30 4.04
N VAL A 145 -7.63 15.48 3.57
CA VAL A 145 -6.73 16.60 3.27
C VAL A 145 -7.00 17.74 4.25
N GLU A 146 -5.99 18.10 5.04
CA GLU A 146 -6.08 19.13 6.06
C GLU A 146 -5.18 20.33 5.71
N LYS A 147 -5.74 21.55 5.80
CA LYS A 147 -4.95 22.78 5.65
C LYS A 147 -3.98 22.92 6.82
N TRP A 148 -2.68 22.75 6.54
CA TRP A 148 -1.66 22.88 7.57
C TRP A 148 -0.28 23.26 7.01
N GLY A 149 0.51 23.97 7.81
CA GLY A 149 1.87 24.39 7.46
C GLY A 149 1.97 25.75 6.77
N LYS A 150 3.20 26.11 6.38
CA LYS A 150 3.54 27.37 5.69
C LYS A 150 3.69 27.09 4.19
N ILE A 151 3.54 28.11 3.35
CA ILE A 151 3.71 28.00 1.89
C ILE A 151 5.09 27.50 1.46
N THR A 152 6.10 27.61 2.32
CA THR A 152 7.46 27.10 2.07
C THR A 152 7.64 25.63 2.44
N SER A 153 6.74 25.08 3.27
CA SER A 153 6.79 23.69 3.73
C SER A 153 6.41 22.73 2.60
N LEU A 154 6.96 21.51 2.62
CA LEU A 154 6.46 20.39 1.83
C LEU A 154 5.16 19.83 2.43
N PRO A 155 4.30 19.16 1.64
CA PRO A 155 3.19 18.39 2.17
C PRO A 155 3.70 17.30 3.11
N ARG A 156 2.91 16.96 4.13
CA ARG A 156 3.26 15.91 5.09
C ARG A 156 2.12 14.91 5.21
N ALA A 157 2.46 13.66 5.48
CA ALA A 157 1.47 12.61 5.68
C ALA A 157 1.46 12.09 7.12
N HIS A 158 0.28 11.69 7.57
CA HIS A 158 0.09 10.91 8.79
C HIS A 158 -0.62 9.61 8.41
N THR A 159 0.17 8.58 8.09
CA THR A 159 -0.31 7.29 7.56
C THR A 159 -1.32 6.61 8.47
N CYS A 160 -1.13 6.68 9.79
CA CYS A 160 -2.07 6.14 10.78
C CYS A 160 -3.51 6.67 10.64
N PHE A 161 -3.68 7.85 10.03
CA PHE A 161 -4.96 8.56 9.88
C PHE A 161 -5.36 8.79 8.43
N ASN A 162 -4.62 8.25 7.44
CA ASN A 162 -4.83 8.51 6.02
C ASN A 162 -4.92 10.02 5.70
N ARG A 163 -4.10 10.84 6.39
CA ARG A 163 -4.19 12.30 6.34
C ARG A 163 -3.00 12.93 5.63
N LEU A 164 -3.29 13.79 4.66
CA LEU A 164 -2.37 14.70 4.00
C LEU A 164 -2.51 16.11 4.59
N ASP A 165 -1.45 16.62 5.21
CA ASP A 165 -1.32 18.01 5.60
C ASP A 165 -0.83 18.80 4.37
N LEU A 166 -1.71 19.61 3.80
CA LEU A 166 -1.48 20.36 2.56
C LEU A 166 -1.39 21.87 2.84
N PRO A 167 -0.20 22.49 2.70
CA PRO A 167 -0.06 23.92 2.86
C PRO A 167 -0.90 24.74 1.87
N PRO A 168 -1.31 25.96 2.23
CA PRO A 168 -2.12 26.82 1.36
C PRO A 168 -1.24 27.51 0.31
N TYR A 169 -0.72 26.72 -0.63
CA TYR A 169 0.14 27.23 -1.69
C TYR A 169 -0.57 28.32 -2.51
N PRO A 170 0.15 29.37 -2.94
CA PRO A 170 -0.44 30.50 -3.64
C PRO A 170 -0.69 30.24 -5.14
N SER A 171 -0.13 29.16 -5.71
CA SER A 171 -0.27 28.84 -7.13
C SER A 171 -0.28 27.34 -7.39
N PHE A 172 -0.89 26.95 -8.52
CA PHE A 172 -0.90 25.57 -9.00
C PHE A 172 0.52 25.03 -9.21
N SER A 173 1.40 25.80 -9.84
CA SER A 173 2.78 25.35 -10.12
C SER A 173 3.55 25.02 -8.85
N MET A 174 3.43 25.86 -7.81
CA MET A 174 4.08 25.59 -6.52
C MET A 174 3.51 24.35 -5.85
N LEU A 175 2.18 24.17 -5.88
CA LEU A 175 1.55 22.97 -5.35
C LEU A 175 2.03 21.72 -6.07
N TYR A 176 2.05 21.75 -7.41
CA TYR A 176 2.44 20.62 -8.25
C TYR A 176 3.88 20.19 -7.97
N GLU A 177 4.84 21.13 -7.99
CA GLU A 177 6.23 20.84 -7.69
C GLU A 177 6.40 20.28 -6.28
N LYS A 178 5.81 20.91 -5.27
CA LYS A 178 5.93 20.48 -3.86
C LYS A 178 5.30 19.10 -3.63
N MET A 179 4.19 18.80 -4.30
CA MET A 179 3.59 17.46 -4.26
C MET A 179 4.48 16.42 -4.91
N LEU A 180 5.01 16.70 -6.11
CA LEU A 180 5.87 15.79 -6.83
C LEU A 180 7.12 15.47 -6.01
N THR A 181 7.78 16.49 -5.47
CA THR A 181 8.93 16.34 -4.57
C THR A 181 8.61 15.44 -3.37
N ALA A 182 7.50 15.70 -2.66
CA ALA A 182 7.14 14.89 -1.48
C ALA A 182 6.85 13.42 -1.81
N VAL A 183 6.20 13.16 -2.96
CA VAL A 183 5.90 11.81 -3.42
C VAL A 183 7.15 11.06 -3.88
N GLU A 184 8.10 11.74 -4.53
CA GLU A 184 9.33 11.13 -5.02
C GLU A 184 10.40 10.94 -3.93
N GLU A 185 10.53 11.86 -2.98
CA GLU A 185 11.50 11.77 -1.88
C GLU A 185 11.18 10.65 -0.88
N THR A 186 9.94 10.15 -0.83
CA THR A 186 9.55 9.06 0.09
C THR A 186 9.99 7.68 -0.41
N SER A 187 10.56 7.59 -1.62
CA SER A 187 11.07 6.34 -2.22
C SER A 187 12.22 5.68 -1.44
N THR A 188 12.84 6.40 -0.50
CA THR A 188 14.02 5.91 0.25
C THR A 188 13.68 4.96 1.39
N PHE A 189 12.41 4.77 1.75
CA PHE A 189 12.02 3.82 2.82
C PHE A 189 11.88 2.36 2.36
N GLY A 190 12.05 2.07 1.06
CA GLY A 190 11.98 0.71 0.51
C GLY A 190 13.32 0.10 0.10
N LEU A 191 14.43 0.81 0.33
CA LEU A 191 15.79 0.39 -0.02
C LEU A 191 16.73 0.76 1.13
N GLU A 192 16.66 0.00 2.22
CA GLU A 192 17.78 -0.37 3.11
C GLU A 192 17.41 -1.61 3.94
#